data_AF-A0A1X9NF26-F1
#
_entry.id   AF-A0A1X9NF26-F1
#
_cell.length_a   1.000
_cell.length_b   1.000
_cell.length_c   1.000
_cell.angle_alpha   90.00
_cell.angle_beta   90.00
_cell.angle_gamma   90.00
#
_symmetry.space_group_name_H-M   'P 1'
#
loop_
_entity.id
_entity.type
_entity.pdbx_description
1 polymer ?
#
loop_
_entity_poly.entity_id
_entity_poly.type
_entity_poly.pdbx_seq_one_letter_code
_entity_poly.pdbx_strand_id
1 'polypeptide(L)'
;MQTSLSPQVKNFMANFEPHMSASNVLSTFKDPVFILAAPRSGSSLLFKTLCQAPDIWSIANESHQIYANFPHLAMENSNFDSGALGKKHADKKTATALRALYAASIVNRNNQRFFDLPQKPKNIIFLEKTPETL
;
A
#
# COMPACT_ATOMS: atom_id res chain seq x y z
N MET A 1 -1.98 20.24 13.77
CA MET A 1 -1.44 19.10 14.54
C MET A 1 -0.28 18.52 13.76
N GLN A 2 0.93 18.46 14.35
CA GLN A 2 2.11 17.95 13.64
C GLN A 2 2.06 16.42 13.54
N THR A 3 1.87 15.91 12.32
CA THR A 3 1.77 14.49 11.98
C THR A 3 3.12 13.79 12.21
N SER A 4 3.26 13.06 13.32
CA SER A 4 4.47 12.27 13.60
C SER A 4 4.35 10.86 13.03
N LEU A 5 5.16 10.57 12.01
CA LEU A 5 5.34 9.22 11.46
C LEU A 5 5.97 8.30 12.51
N SER A 6 5.66 7.00 12.48
CA SER A 6 6.31 6.02 13.36
C SER A 6 7.84 5.99 13.11
N PRO A 7 8.66 5.62 14.12
CA PRO A 7 10.10 5.48 13.93
C PRO A 7 10.48 4.51 12.80
N GLN A 8 9.71 3.44 12.62
CA GLN A 8 9.90 2.47 11.54
C GLN A 8 9.68 3.10 10.16
N VAL A 9 8.62 3.90 9.97
CA VAL A 9 8.40 4.62 8.70
C VAL A 9 9.47 5.67 8.47
N LYS A 10 9.88 6.41 9.51
CA LYS A 10 10.97 7.39 9.38
C LYS A 10 12.27 6.73 8.92
N ASN A 11 12.63 5.59 9.51
CA ASN A 11 13.83 4.84 9.15
C ASN A 11 13.70 4.23 7.74
N PHE A 12 12.53 3.72 7.38
CA PHE A 12 12.26 3.25 6.02
C PHE A 12 12.41 4.40 5.00
N MET A 13 11.79 5.55 5.24
CA MET A 13 11.91 6.74 4.38
C MET A 13 13.36 7.22 4.23
N ALA A 14 14.13 7.22 5.31
CA ALA A 14 15.55 7.61 5.28
C ALA A 14 16.41 6.65 4.43
N ASN A 15 16.06 5.37 4.39
CA ASN A 15 16.81 4.32 3.69
C ASN A 15 16.23 3.96 2.31
N PHE A 16 15.07 4.52 1.92
CA PHE A 16 14.39 4.22 0.66
C PHE A 16 14.93 5.03 -0.54
N GLU A 17 15.56 6.17 -0.28
CA GLU A 17 16.10 7.08 -1.30
C GLU A 17 17.26 6.56 -2.20
N PRO A 18 18.07 5.51 -1.91
CA PRO A 18 19.33 5.33 -2.64
C PRO A 18 19.23 4.64 -4.01
N HIS A 19 18.08 4.06 -4.41
CA HIS A 19 18.04 3.23 -5.63
C HIS A 19 16.96 3.57 -6.67
N MET A 20 15.93 4.34 -6.32
CA MET A 20 14.98 4.98 -7.23
C MET A 20 14.08 5.89 -6.37
N SER A 21 13.96 7.18 -6.70
CA SER A 21 13.03 8.07 -5.96
C SER A 21 11.62 7.46 -6.00
N ALA A 22 10.88 7.48 -4.88
CA ALA A 22 9.49 7.01 -4.81
C ALA A 22 8.64 7.55 -5.96
N SER A 23 8.93 8.79 -6.37
CA SER A 23 8.36 9.49 -7.52
C SER A 23 8.39 8.68 -8.83
N ASN A 24 9.50 7.97 -9.09
CA ASN A 24 9.71 7.19 -10.30
C ASN A 24 9.01 5.82 -10.25
N VAL A 25 8.80 5.26 -9.06
CA VAL A 25 8.03 4.01 -8.92
C VAL A 25 6.54 4.30 -9.04
N LEU A 26 6.09 5.45 -8.54
CA LEU A 26 4.69 5.85 -8.63
C LEU A 26 4.24 6.20 -10.05
N SER A 27 5.14 6.71 -10.89
CA SER A 27 4.82 6.94 -12.30
C SER A 27 4.60 5.63 -13.09
N THR A 28 5.10 4.51 -12.57
CA THR A 28 4.90 3.14 -13.08
C THR A 28 3.51 2.59 -12.75
N PHE A 29 2.84 3.11 -11.71
CA PHE A 29 1.53 2.61 -11.29
C PHE A 29 0.48 3.18 -12.24
N LYS A 30 -0.10 2.31 -13.08
CA LYS A 30 -1.14 2.67 -14.04
C LYS A 30 -2.44 2.01 -13.61
N ASP A 31 -3.51 2.79 -13.58
CA ASP A 31 -4.89 2.35 -13.35
C ASP A 31 -5.02 1.38 -12.15
N PRO A 32 -4.70 1.86 -10.92
CA PRO A 32 -4.76 1.01 -9.73
C PRO A 32 -6.17 0.46 -9.50
N VAL A 33 -6.26 -0.81 -9.13
CA VAL A 33 -7.50 -1.53 -8.88
C VAL A 33 -7.66 -1.79 -7.39
N PHE A 34 -8.82 -1.43 -6.85
CA PHE A 34 -9.19 -1.66 -5.46
C PHE A 34 -10.40 -2.59 -5.41
N ILE A 35 -10.29 -3.69 -4.66
CA ILE A 35 -11.41 -4.58 -4.37
C ILE A 35 -12.06 -4.11 -3.07
N LEU A 36 -13.27 -3.57 -3.19
CA LEU A 36 -14.17 -3.31 -2.07
C LEU A 36 -15.26 -4.37 -2.06
N ALA A 37 -15.38 -5.11 -0.96
CA ALA A 37 -16.32 -6.21 -0.89
C ALA A 37 -16.83 -6.42 0.54
N ALA A 38 -18.08 -6.90 0.66
CA ALA A 38 -18.65 -7.28 1.94
C ALA A 38 -17.94 -8.50 2.54
N PRO A 39 -18.00 -8.72 3.87
CA PRO A 39 -17.49 -9.92 4.51
C PRO A 39 -18.03 -11.20 3.85
N ARG A 40 -17.17 -12.22 3.73
CA ARG A 40 -17.53 -13.56 3.19
C ARG A 40 -18.05 -13.59 1.74
N SER A 41 -17.81 -12.53 0.96
CA SER A 41 -18.18 -12.42 -0.46
C SER A 41 -17.29 -13.20 -1.44
N GLY A 42 -16.25 -13.89 -0.96
CA GLY A 42 -15.27 -14.56 -1.81
C GLY A 42 -14.22 -13.62 -2.42
N SER A 43 -14.16 -12.35 -1.98
CA SER A 43 -13.17 -11.37 -2.44
C SER A 43 -11.72 -11.83 -2.30
N SER A 44 -11.41 -12.65 -1.30
CA SER A 44 -10.08 -13.25 -1.13
C SER A 44 -9.71 -14.22 -2.25
N LEU A 45 -10.66 -14.98 -2.80
CA LEU A 45 -10.42 -15.85 -3.96
C LEU A 45 -10.19 -14.99 -5.20
N LEU A 46 -11.08 -14.01 -5.45
CA LEU A 46 -10.94 -13.06 -6.57
C LEU A 46 -9.58 -12.36 -6.57
N PHE A 47 -9.17 -11.82 -5.41
CA PHE A 47 -7.86 -11.17 -5.24
C PHE A 47 -6.72 -12.12 -5.62
N LYS A 48 -6.70 -13.34 -5.05
CA LYS A 48 -5.65 -14.33 -5.33
C LYS A 48 -5.60 -14.73 -6.81
N THR A 49 -6.76 -14.85 -7.45
CA THR A 49 -6.86 -15.13 -8.88
C THR A 49 -6.30 -14.00 -9.73
N LEU A 50 -6.67 -12.74 -9.46
CA LEU A 50 -6.14 -11.58 -10.18
C LEU A 50 -4.63 -11.42 -9.98
N CYS A 51 -4.11 -11.73 -8.80
CA CYS A 51 -2.66 -11.73 -8.52
C CYS A 51 -1.85 -12.71 -9.39
N GLN A 52 -2.47 -13.61 -10.15
CA GLN A 52 -1.76 -14.49 -11.10
C GLN A 52 -1.47 -13.84 -12.46
N ALA A 53 -2.12 -12.70 -12.76
CA ALA A 53 -1.88 -11.96 -13.99
C ALA A 53 -0.46 -11.36 -13.98
N PRO A 54 0.26 -11.35 -15.12
CA PRO A 54 1.66 -10.94 -15.18
C PRO A 54 1.91 -9.47 -14.83
N ASP A 55 0.94 -8.60 -15.11
CA ASP A 55 1.05 -7.16 -14.92
C ASP A 55 0.50 -6.70 -13.56
N ILE A 56 -0.07 -7.61 -12.78
CA ILE A 56 -0.64 -7.33 -11.46
C ILE A 56 0.46 -7.40 -10.40
N TRP A 57 0.51 -6.36 -9.59
CA TRP A 57 1.38 -6.22 -8.45
C TRP A 57 0.54 -5.91 -7.22
N SER A 58 0.78 -6.63 -6.14
CA SER A 58 0.02 -6.45 -4.90
C SER A 58 0.94 -6.51 -3.70
N ILE A 59 0.41 -6.23 -2.52
CA ILE A 59 1.13 -6.39 -1.24
C ILE A 59 1.08 -7.83 -0.70
N ALA A 60 0.69 -8.82 -1.52
CA ALA A 60 0.46 -10.23 -1.21
C ALA A 60 -0.62 -10.55 -0.16
N ASN A 61 -0.80 -9.68 0.84
CA ASN A 61 -1.72 -9.79 1.96
C ASN A 61 -2.56 -8.50 2.11
N GLU A 62 -3.07 -8.22 3.31
CA GLU A 62 -3.89 -7.03 3.58
C GLU A 62 -3.04 -5.80 3.96
N SER A 63 -3.48 -4.63 3.51
CA SER A 63 -2.80 -3.35 3.71
C SER A 63 -2.75 -2.88 5.17
N HIS A 64 -3.41 -3.59 6.08
CA HIS A 64 -3.45 -3.26 7.51
C HIS A 64 -2.07 -3.00 8.10
N GLN A 65 -1.05 -3.78 7.70
CA GLN A 65 0.32 -3.59 8.18
C GLN A 65 0.93 -2.25 7.72
N ILE A 66 0.53 -1.75 6.55
CA ILE A 66 0.98 -0.46 6.04
C ILE A 66 0.25 0.68 6.76
N TYR A 67 -1.05 0.55 7.06
CA TYR A 67 -1.79 1.61 7.77
C TYR A 67 -1.42 1.70 9.26
N ALA A 68 -1.14 0.59 9.94
CA ALA A 68 -0.73 0.55 11.34
C ALA A 68 0.57 1.34 11.62
N ASN A 69 1.38 1.56 10.58
CA ASN A 69 2.58 2.37 10.64
C ASN A 69 2.31 3.89 10.80
N PHE A 70 1.05 4.32 10.70
CA PHE A 70 0.61 5.70 10.85
C PHE A 70 -0.32 5.81 12.06
N PRO A 71 0.18 6.24 13.24
CA PRO A 71 -0.63 6.30 14.46
C PRO A 71 -1.90 7.18 14.32
N HIS A 72 -1.87 8.17 13.43
CA HIS A 72 -3.01 9.03 13.13
C HIS A 72 -4.03 8.42 12.15
N LEU A 73 -3.75 7.24 11.59
CA LEU A 73 -4.65 6.45 10.75
C LEU A 73 -5.02 5.11 11.41
N ALA A 74 -4.40 4.78 12.55
CA ALA A 74 -4.63 3.55 13.26
C ALA A 74 -6.09 3.49 13.76
N MET A 75 -6.66 2.29 13.75
CA MET A 75 -8.03 2.04 14.17
C MET A 75 -8.22 2.37 15.65
N GLU A 76 -7.18 2.14 16.46
CA GLU A 76 -7.14 2.39 17.91
C GLU A 76 -6.97 3.88 18.26
N ASN A 77 -6.93 4.77 17.27
CA ASN A 77 -6.84 6.20 17.53
C ASN A 77 -8.18 6.73 18.05
N SER A 78 -8.18 7.13 19.32
CA SER A 78 -9.35 7.61 20.07
C SER A 78 -10.03 8.86 19.51
N ASN A 79 -9.46 9.49 18.48
CA ASN A 79 -10.12 10.59 17.75
C ASN A 79 -11.07 10.09 16.64
N PHE A 80 -11.24 8.76 16.46
CA PHE A 80 -12.14 8.17 15.47
C PHE A 80 -13.12 7.20 16.12
N ASP A 81 -14.42 7.46 16.00
CA ASP A 81 -15.48 6.58 16.50
C ASP A 81 -15.67 5.28 15.69
N SER A 82 -15.13 5.20 14.46
CA SER A 82 -15.42 4.10 13.52
C SER A 82 -14.21 3.59 12.70
N GLY A 83 -12.99 4.06 12.99
CA GLY A 83 -11.81 3.78 12.15
C GLY A 83 -11.92 4.30 10.70
N ALA A 84 -13.00 4.99 10.34
CA ALA A 84 -13.27 5.44 8.98
C ALA A 84 -12.33 6.59 8.56
N LEU A 85 -11.57 6.37 7.48
CA LEU A 85 -10.66 7.36 6.92
C LEU A 85 -11.31 8.11 5.75
N GLY A 86 -11.50 9.43 5.89
CA GLY A 86 -11.91 10.33 4.81
C GLY A 86 -10.80 11.22 4.26
N LYS A 87 -11.16 12.10 3.31
CA LYS A 87 -10.26 13.04 2.60
C LYS A 87 -9.31 13.83 3.51
N LYS A 88 -9.78 14.23 4.70
CA LYS A 88 -8.99 15.02 5.67
C LYS A 88 -7.75 14.29 6.21
N HIS A 89 -7.72 12.96 6.14
CA HIS A 89 -6.59 12.15 6.59
C HIS A 89 -5.54 11.90 5.49
N ALA A 90 -5.88 12.19 4.23
CA ALA A 90 -4.99 12.07 3.10
C ALA A 90 -4.13 13.34 2.91
N ASP A 91 -3.44 13.77 3.98
CA ASP A 91 -2.51 14.88 3.89
C ASP A 91 -1.29 14.53 3.01
N LYS A 92 -0.62 15.55 2.46
CA LYS A 92 0.48 15.36 1.49
C LYS A 92 1.61 14.48 2.05
N LYS A 93 1.95 14.62 3.33
CA LYS A 93 3.03 13.86 3.97
C LYS A 93 2.64 12.40 4.11
N THR A 94 1.43 12.14 4.58
CA THR A 94 0.86 10.79 4.70
C THR A 94 0.75 10.10 3.35
N ALA A 95 0.22 10.80 2.33
CA ALA A 95 0.10 10.26 0.98
C ALA A 95 1.46 9.90 0.37
N THR A 96 2.50 10.74 0.53
CA THR A 96 3.85 10.44 0.05
C THR A 96 4.44 9.21 0.75
N ALA A 97 4.30 9.13 2.08
CA ALA A 97 4.82 8.00 2.84
C ALA A 97 4.11 6.68 2.49
N LEU A 98 2.78 6.68 2.38
CA LEU A 98 2.00 5.50 1.97
C LEU A 98 2.44 5.00 0.60
N ARG A 99 2.57 5.90 -0.36
CA ARG A 99 3.01 5.59 -1.71
C ARG A 99 4.39 4.94 -1.76
N ALA A 100 5.34 5.45 -0.99
CA ALA A 100 6.67 4.88 -0.90
C ALA A 100 6.69 3.52 -0.18
N LEU A 101 5.87 3.33 0.86
CA LEU A 101 5.69 2.02 1.50
C LEU A 101 5.10 1.01 0.53
N TYR A 102 4.03 1.36 -0.19
CA TYR A 102 3.47 0.50 -1.24
C TYR A 102 4.52 0.14 -2.29
N ALA A 103 5.28 1.11 -2.79
CA ALA A 103 6.37 0.86 -3.73
C ALA A 103 7.38 -0.18 -3.22
N ALA A 104 7.75 -0.16 -1.93
CA ALA A 104 8.66 -1.16 -1.36
C ALA A 104 8.03 -2.53 -1.10
N SER A 105 6.73 -2.55 -0.81
CA SER A 105 6.04 -3.75 -0.35
C SER A 105 5.42 -4.57 -1.47
N ILE A 106 5.29 -4.03 -2.68
CA ILE A 106 4.66 -4.75 -3.79
C ILE A 106 5.50 -5.91 -4.30
N VAL A 107 4.80 -7.00 -4.60
CA VAL A 107 5.33 -8.23 -5.20
C VAL A 107 4.50 -8.65 -6.42
N ASN A 108 5.14 -9.39 -7.32
CA ASN A 108 4.47 -10.03 -8.45
C ASN A 108 3.93 -11.43 -8.08
N ARG A 109 3.31 -12.12 -9.05
CA ARG A 109 2.79 -13.49 -8.92
C ARG A 109 3.81 -14.54 -8.44
N ASN A 110 5.10 -14.30 -8.66
CA ASN A 110 6.20 -15.16 -8.24
C ASN A 110 6.75 -14.78 -6.84
N ASN A 111 6.06 -13.88 -6.12
CA ASN A 111 6.49 -13.35 -4.83
C ASN A 111 7.83 -12.57 -4.89
N GLN A 112 8.19 -12.04 -6.07
CA GLN A 112 9.39 -11.22 -6.23
C GLN A 112 9.03 -9.75 -5.97
N ARG A 113 9.83 -9.07 -5.15
CA ARG A 113 9.63 -7.64 -4.87
C ARG A 113 10.05 -6.80 -6.05
N PHE A 114 9.38 -5.66 -6.23
CA PHE A 114 9.61 -4.76 -7.36
C PHE A 114 11.06 -4.26 -7.42
N PHE A 115 11.64 -3.94 -6.26
CA PHE A 115 13.00 -3.45 -6.16
C PHE A 115 14.08 -4.50 -6.38
N ASP A 116 13.75 -5.77 -6.14
CA ASP A 116 14.67 -6.90 -6.29
C ASP A 116 14.77 -7.35 -7.77
N LEU A 117 13.89 -6.83 -8.64
CA LEU A 117 13.95 -7.15 -10.06
C LEU A 117 15.14 -6.47 -10.76
N PRO A 118 15.92 -7.22 -11.56
CA PRO A 118 17.02 -6.66 -12.34
C PRO A 118 16.51 -5.71 -13.42
N GLN A 119 15.36 -6.03 -14.03
CA GLN A 119 14.66 -5.17 -14.97
C GLN A 119 13.28 -4.84 -14.41
N LYS A 120 13.03 -3.56 -14.14
CA LYS A 120 11.75 -3.07 -13.64
C LYS A 120 10.75 -2.96 -14.80
N PRO A 121 9.51 -3.45 -14.64
CA PRO A 121 8.47 -3.24 -15.64
C PRO A 121 8.15 -1.74 -15.76
N LYS A 122 7.80 -1.29 -16.97
CA LYS A 122 7.49 0.12 -17.25
C LYS A 122 6.13 0.56 -16.71
N ASN A 123 5.18 -0.36 -16.69
CA ASN A 123 3.83 -0.14 -16.19
C ASN A 123 3.44 -1.35 -15.35
N ILE A 124 2.75 -1.10 -14.25
CA ILE A 124 2.14 -2.14 -13.42
C ILE A 124 0.74 -1.72 -13.01
N ILE A 125 -0.12 -2.72 -12.85
CA ILE A 125 -1.44 -2.53 -12.24
C ILE A 125 -1.28 -2.89 -10.77
N PHE A 126 -1.35 -1.87 -9.92
CA PHE A 126 -1.40 -2.09 -8.48
C PHE A 126 -2.79 -2.62 -8.10
N LEU A 127 -2.82 -3.78 -7.45
CA LEU A 127 -4.04 -4.41 -6.94
C LEU A 127 -4.01 -4.42 -5.42
N GLU A 128 -5.05 -3.85 -4.83
CA GLU A 128 -5.29 -3.88 -3.39
C GLU A 128 -6.66 -4.47 -3.10
N LYS A 129 -6.74 -5.32 -2.08
CA LYS A 129 -8.00 -5.71 -1.48
C LYS A 129 -8.12 -4.95 -0.17
N THR A 130 -9.18 -4.15 -0.06
CA THR A 130 -9.44 -3.44 1.18
C THR A 130 -9.60 -4.46 2.32
N PRO A 131 -9.03 -4.18 3.49
CA PRO A 131 -9.11 -5.13 4.58
C PRO A 131 -10.55 -5.38 5.02
N GLU A 132 -10.82 -6.55 5.60
CA GLU A 132 -12.16 -6.83 6.14
C GLU A 132 -12.52 -5.75 7.18
N THR A 133 -13.73 -5.20 7.07
CA THR A 133 -14.30 -4.38 8.13
C THR A 133 -14.42 -5.28 9.36
N LEU A 134 -13.63 -5.01 10.40
CA LEU A 134 -13.92 -5.48 11.75
C LEU A 134 -15.00 -4.59 12.37
#